data_AF-A0A1E5SN48-F1
#
_entry.id   AF-A0A1E5SN48-F1
#
_cell.length_a   1.000
_cell.length_b   1.000
_cell.length_c   1.000
_cell.angle_alpha   90.00
_cell.angle_beta   90.00
_cell.angle_gamma   90.00
#
_symmetry.space_group_name_H-M   'P 1'
#
loop_
_entity.id
_entity.type
_entity.pdbx_description
1 polymer ?
#
loop_
_entity_poly.entity_id
_entity_poly.type
_entity_poly.pdbx_seq_one_letter_code
_entity_poly.pdbx_strand_id
1 'polypeptide(L)'
;MAKLEFSSDHKCVQTSSGQTILDAALKHDIPHVHACGGNAFCSTCRVLVQEGLEHLPEKNSKEAALSKQLGLPEEIRLACQTRPTEDLKIRRLVMDKVDEDVILQHGGEGAPRSLGQVKEASVLFVDIADYTAFTEKTPAYDVVHVLNRYFYIAGSIIKKYNGKIIDYYGDGFLAIFGLDDDPNHAGNLISAGFALQDAVDKFDHDIHELVNRDFKIRLGAHTGNVIWGTIGITGMEKEAAIGDTVNFASRIEQANKGLNTKFLISEALYKQFDKWCTISGTYEIEAKGKEGMHRVYALDRMLAPMPTA
;
A
#
# COMPACT_ATOMS: atom_id res chain seq x y z
N MET A 1 -3.10 34.77 -17.48
CA MET A 1 -4.33 33.96 -17.59
C MET A 1 -4.18 33.23 -18.89
N ALA A 2 -4.30 31.90 -18.87
CA ALA A 2 -4.15 31.07 -20.06
C ALA A 2 -5.51 30.53 -20.47
N LYS A 3 -5.77 30.47 -21.77
CA LYS A 3 -6.90 29.76 -22.35
C LYS A 3 -6.53 28.28 -22.52
N LEU A 4 -7.36 27.39 -21.98
CA LEU A 4 -7.25 25.95 -22.19
C LEU A 4 -8.37 25.48 -23.12
N GLU A 5 -8.00 24.96 -24.28
CA GLU A 5 -8.90 24.28 -25.21
C GLU A 5 -8.85 22.76 -24.96
N PHE A 6 -9.93 22.21 -24.40
CA PHE A 6 -10.09 20.78 -24.17
C PHE A 6 -10.71 20.13 -25.41
N SER A 7 -9.88 19.60 -26.29
CA SER A 7 -10.30 18.99 -27.57
C SER A 7 -11.27 17.81 -27.38
N SER A 8 -11.12 17.07 -26.28
CA SER A 8 -11.98 15.93 -25.91
C SER A 8 -13.39 16.34 -25.51
N ASP A 9 -13.56 17.56 -25.03
CA ASP A 9 -14.79 18.04 -24.40
C ASP A 9 -15.48 19.14 -25.22
N HIS A 10 -14.82 19.59 -26.30
CA HIS A 10 -15.23 20.75 -27.09
C HIS A 10 -15.50 22.00 -26.24
N LYS A 11 -14.72 22.17 -25.16
CA LYS A 11 -14.83 23.27 -24.20
C LYS A 11 -13.55 24.10 -24.17
N CYS A 12 -13.72 25.41 -23.99
CA CYS A 12 -12.63 26.35 -23.73
C CYS A 12 -12.83 26.97 -22.35
N VAL A 13 -11.78 26.97 -21.53
CA VAL A 13 -11.82 27.53 -20.17
C VAL A 13 -10.65 28.48 -19.95
N GLN A 14 -10.81 29.42 -19.02
CA GLN A 14 -9.77 30.37 -18.64
C GLN A 14 -9.18 30.00 -17.28
N THR A 15 -7.85 30.01 -17.19
CA THR A 15 -7.13 29.78 -15.93
C THR A 15 -6.93 31.07 -15.14
N SER A 16 -7.02 30.96 -13.82
CA SER A 16 -6.53 31.99 -12.89
C SER A 16 -5.01 31.87 -12.72
N SER A 17 -4.34 32.93 -12.27
CA SER A 17 -2.88 32.89 -12.05
C SER A 17 -2.49 31.77 -11.08
N GLY A 18 -1.52 30.94 -11.47
CA GLY A 18 -1.00 29.84 -10.64
C GLY A 18 -1.90 28.60 -10.54
N GLN A 19 -3.06 28.60 -11.20
CA GLN A 19 -4.01 27.50 -11.23
C GLN A 19 -3.47 26.33 -12.08
N THR A 20 -3.70 25.09 -11.64
CA THR A 20 -3.33 23.92 -12.44
C THR A 20 -4.36 23.63 -13.54
N ILE A 21 -4.01 22.82 -14.53
CA ILE A 21 -4.97 22.36 -15.55
C ILE A 21 -6.14 21.62 -14.88
N LEU A 22 -5.87 20.80 -13.86
CA LEU A 22 -6.90 20.07 -13.12
C LEU A 22 -7.87 21.03 -12.41
N ASP A 23 -7.33 22.01 -11.67
CA ASP A 23 -8.15 22.99 -10.96
C ASP A 23 -9.04 23.79 -11.94
N ALA A 24 -8.51 24.12 -13.12
CA ALA A 24 -9.25 24.82 -14.15
C ALA A 24 -10.36 23.94 -14.74
N ALA A 25 -10.09 22.65 -14.98
CA ALA A 25 -11.09 21.70 -15.46
C ALA A 25 -12.26 21.57 -14.46
N LEU A 26 -11.95 21.29 -13.19
CA LEU A 26 -12.96 21.08 -12.15
C LEU A 26 -13.79 22.34 -11.86
N LYS A 27 -13.17 23.53 -11.87
CA LYS A 27 -13.87 24.80 -11.66
C LYS A 27 -14.92 25.10 -12.74
N HIS A 28 -14.77 24.56 -13.94
CA HIS A 28 -15.64 24.79 -15.10
C HIS A 28 -16.44 23.54 -15.48
N ASP A 29 -16.68 22.65 -14.52
CA ASP A 29 -17.49 21.44 -14.68
C ASP A 29 -17.02 20.57 -15.87
N ILE A 30 -15.71 20.44 -16.03
CA ILE A 30 -15.09 19.45 -16.91
C ILE A 30 -14.69 18.26 -16.03
N PRO A 31 -15.37 17.10 -16.16
CA PRO A 31 -14.99 15.90 -15.43
C PRO A 31 -13.55 15.54 -15.75
N HIS A 32 -12.69 15.47 -14.73
CA HIS A 32 -11.28 15.18 -14.91
C HIS A 32 -10.81 14.18 -13.86
N VAL A 33 -10.38 13.01 -14.31
CA VAL A 33 -10.08 11.84 -13.47
C VAL A 33 -8.81 12.09 -12.63
N HIS A 34 -8.87 11.98 -11.30
CA HIS A 34 -7.71 12.23 -10.41
C HIS A 34 -7.73 11.36 -9.14
N ALA A 35 -7.40 10.08 -9.30
CA ALA A 35 -7.50 9.07 -8.25
C ALA A 35 -6.78 9.41 -6.92
N CYS A 36 -5.70 10.20 -6.96
CA CYS A 36 -4.94 10.58 -5.76
C CYS A 36 -5.28 11.96 -5.19
N GLY A 37 -6.38 12.60 -5.63
CA GLY A 37 -6.73 13.95 -5.16
C GLY A 37 -5.82 15.06 -5.71
N GLY A 38 -5.07 14.82 -6.79
CA GLY A 38 -4.19 15.82 -7.40
C GLY A 38 -2.75 15.88 -6.85
N ASN A 39 -2.32 14.86 -6.12
CA ASN A 39 -1.00 14.84 -5.46
C ASN A 39 0.16 14.26 -6.29
N ALA A 40 -0.09 13.91 -7.56
CA ALA A 40 0.84 13.22 -8.46
C ALA A 40 1.31 11.83 -7.96
N PHE A 41 0.51 11.17 -7.13
CA PHE A 41 0.68 9.75 -6.80
C PHE A 41 -0.03 8.80 -7.78
N CYS A 42 -0.91 9.33 -8.62
CA CYS A 42 -1.55 8.60 -9.71
C CYS A 42 -1.29 9.29 -11.05
N SER A 43 -1.42 8.55 -12.15
CA SER A 43 -1.31 9.07 -13.52
C SER A 43 -2.67 9.30 -14.20
N THR A 44 -3.77 9.25 -13.46
CA THR A 44 -5.10 9.27 -14.06
C THR A 44 -5.50 10.65 -14.62
N CYS A 45 -4.89 11.72 -14.12
CA CYS A 45 -5.16 13.09 -14.56
C CYS A 45 -4.39 13.51 -15.82
N ARG A 46 -3.75 12.57 -16.52
CA ARG A 46 -2.90 12.86 -17.68
C ARG A 46 -3.66 13.57 -18.78
N VAL A 47 -2.98 14.55 -19.38
CA VAL A 47 -3.40 15.22 -20.61
C VAL A 47 -2.30 15.09 -21.65
N LEU A 48 -2.71 14.98 -22.91
CA LEU A 48 -1.83 15.17 -24.05
C LEU A 48 -1.89 16.63 -24.46
N VAL A 49 -0.76 17.31 -24.45
CA VAL A 49 -0.61 18.67 -25.00
C VAL A 49 -0.48 18.55 -26.51
N GLN A 50 -1.41 19.16 -27.24
CA GLN A 50 -1.47 19.15 -28.70
C GLN A 50 -0.84 20.41 -29.29
N GLU A 51 -1.00 21.56 -28.63
CA GLU A 51 -0.43 22.85 -29.01
C GLU A 51 0.00 23.63 -27.75
N GLY A 52 1.11 24.37 -27.84
CA GLY A 52 1.63 25.23 -26.77
C GLY A 52 2.56 24.53 -25.76
N LEU A 53 3.13 23.38 -26.10
CA LEU A 53 4.06 22.63 -25.24
C LEU A 53 5.30 23.46 -24.89
N GLU A 54 5.80 24.22 -25.85
CA GLU A 54 6.97 25.08 -25.76
C GLU A 54 6.83 26.22 -24.74
N HIS A 55 5.59 26.59 -24.39
CA HIS A 55 5.30 27.62 -23.39
C HIS A 55 5.09 27.06 -21.98
N LEU A 56 5.07 25.73 -21.84
CA LEU A 56 4.88 25.11 -20.53
C LEU A 56 6.16 25.17 -19.70
N PRO A 57 6.05 25.42 -18.37
CA PRO A 57 7.18 25.24 -17.49
C PRO A 57 7.64 23.77 -17.48
N GLU A 58 8.92 23.58 -17.13
CA GLU A 58 9.47 22.26 -16.87
C GLU A 58 8.61 21.49 -15.85
N LYS A 59 8.62 20.16 -15.98
CA LYS A 59 7.93 19.27 -15.05
C LYS A 59 8.50 19.49 -13.64
N ASN A 60 7.63 19.77 -12.68
CA ASN A 60 8.05 19.88 -11.29
C ASN A 60 8.57 18.52 -10.76
N SER A 61 9.19 18.50 -9.58
CA SER A 61 9.81 17.27 -9.04
C SER A 61 8.86 16.07 -8.97
N LYS A 62 7.59 16.28 -8.60
CA LYS A 62 6.57 15.22 -8.52
C LYS A 62 6.18 14.70 -9.89
N GLU A 63 5.91 15.61 -10.83
CA GLU A 63 5.56 15.28 -12.21
C GLU A 63 6.72 14.58 -12.95
N ALA A 64 7.94 15.07 -12.76
CA ALA A 64 9.15 14.51 -13.36
C ALA A 64 9.41 13.08 -12.85
N ALA A 65 9.28 12.85 -11.53
CA ALA A 65 9.45 11.53 -10.94
C ALA A 65 8.45 10.51 -11.52
N LEU A 66 7.15 10.85 -11.55
CA LEU A 66 6.14 9.96 -12.11
C LEU A 66 6.27 9.78 -13.63
N SER A 67 6.64 10.84 -14.36
CA SER A 67 6.87 10.77 -15.81
C SER A 67 8.03 9.84 -16.14
N LYS A 68 9.14 9.93 -15.39
CA LYS A 68 10.29 9.04 -15.55
C LYS A 68 9.91 7.59 -15.25
N GLN A 69 9.17 7.35 -14.16
CA GLN A 69 8.73 6.01 -13.76
C GLN A 69 7.85 5.35 -14.83
N LEU A 70 6.97 6.11 -15.47
CA LEU A 70 6.02 5.60 -16.47
C LEU A 70 6.51 5.71 -17.91
N GLY A 71 7.73 6.23 -18.14
CA GLY A 71 8.25 6.46 -19.48
C GLY A 71 7.38 7.41 -20.32
N LEU A 72 6.77 8.42 -19.68
CA LEU A 72 5.88 9.35 -20.38
C LEU A 72 6.69 10.30 -21.27
N PRO A 73 6.26 10.52 -22.52
CA PRO A 73 6.89 11.50 -23.39
C PRO A 73 6.57 12.93 -22.89
N GLU A 74 7.20 13.93 -23.49
CA GLU A 74 7.16 15.31 -23.00
C GLU A 74 5.76 15.94 -23.14
N GLU A 75 5.06 15.59 -24.22
CA GLU A 75 3.71 16.02 -24.56
C GLU A 75 2.67 15.52 -23.55
N ILE A 76 2.98 14.46 -22.78
CA ILE A 76 2.11 13.97 -21.72
C ILE A 76 2.47 14.66 -20.41
N ARG A 77 1.50 15.42 -19.91
CA ARG A 77 1.60 16.19 -18.67
C ARG A 77 0.58 15.71 -17.63
N LEU A 78 0.89 15.90 -16.36
CA LEU A 78 -0.06 15.68 -15.27
C LEU A 78 -0.87 16.97 -15.07
N ALA A 79 -2.19 16.91 -15.31
CA ALA A 79 -3.05 18.09 -15.18
C ALA A 79 -3.02 18.70 -13.77
N CYS A 80 -2.83 17.88 -12.74
CA CYS A 80 -2.75 18.34 -11.35
C CYS A 80 -1.44 19.04 -10.98
N GLN A 81 -0.40 18.93 -11.81
CA GLN A 81 0.91 19.54 -11.55
C GLN A 81 1.22 20.69 -12.51
N THR A 82 0.69 20.61 -13.72
CA THR A 82 0.97 21.56 -14.79
C THR A 82 0.21 22.86 -14.58
N ARG A 83 0.95 23.98 -14.54
CA ARG A 83 0.42 25.34 -14.41
C ARG A 83 0.68 26.11 -15.70
N PRO A 84 -0.33 26.27 -16.56
CA PRO A 84 -0.16 26.94 -17.84
C PRO A 84 0.05 28.45 -17.65
N THR A 85 1.03 29.01 -18.33
CA THR A 85 1.30 30.46 -18.40
C THR A 85 0.67 31.09 -19.63
N GLU A 86 0.59 30.35 -20.72
CA GLU A 86 0.06 30.73 -22.03
C GLU A 86 -1.00 29.72 -22.51
N ASP A 87 -1.65 30.05 -23.63
CA ASP A 87 -2.74 29.28 -24.20
C ASP A 87 -2.28 27.87 -24.61
N LEU A 88 -3.09 26.86 -24.28
CA LEU A 88 -2.82 25.46 -24.61
C LEU A 88 -4.02 24.81 -25.25
N LYS A 89 -3.72 23.89 -26.16
CA LYS A 89 -4.68 22.89 -26.62
C LYS A 89 -4.32 21.54 -26.05
N ILE A 90 -5.26 20.93 -25.35
CA ILE A 90 -5.03 19.68 -24.62
C ILE A 90 -6.14 18.68 -24.90
N ARG A 91 -5.79 17.39 -24.84
CA ARG A 91 -6.74 16.29 -24.91
C ARG A 91 -6.62 15.46 -23.63
N ARG A 92 -7.73 15.24 -22.94
CA ARG A 92 -7.76 14.28 -21.81
C ARG A 92 -7.47 12.89 -22.35
N LEU A 93 -6.55 12.18 -21.70
CA LEU A 93 -6.18 10.82 -22.09
C LEU A 93 -7.07 9.75 -21.47
N VAL A 94 -7.62 10.03 -20.30
CA VAL A 94 -8.59 9.17 -19.61
C VAL A 94 -9.97 9.77 -19.80
N MET A 95 -10.80 9.07 -20.56
CA MET A 95 -12.12 9.49 -21.05
C MET A 95 -13.18 8.39 -20.93
N ASP A 96 -12.84 7.22 -20.35
CA ASP A 96 -13.78 6.11 -20.31
C ASP A 96 -14.90 6.41 -19.29
N LYS A 97 -16.15 6.16 -19.69
CA LYS A 97 -17.31 6.26 -18.80
C LYS A 97 -17.12 5.38 -17.57
N VAL A 98 -16.41 4.26 -17.72
CA VAL A 98 -16.08 3.37 -16.59
C VAL A 98 -15.22 4.08 -15.55
N ASP A 99 -14.20 4.83 -15.95
CA ASP A 99 -13.35 5.56 -15.00
C ASP A 99 -14.11 6.73 -14.34
N GLU A 100 -14.99 7.39 -15.11
CA GLU A 100 -15.90 8.41 -14.59
C GLU A 100 -16.87 7.82 -13.55
N ASP A 101 -17.52 6.68 -13.86
CA ASP A 101 -18.41 5.97 -12.95
C ASP A 101 -17.69 5.50 -11.68
N VAL A 102 -16.47 4.96 -11.80
CA VAL A 102 -15.66 4.53 -10.64
C VAL A 102 -15.36 5.71 -9.72
N ILE A 103 -14.96 6.86 -10.26
CA ILE A 103 -14.67 8.04 -9.43
C ILE A 103 -15.94 8.65 -8.85
N LEU A 104 -17.02 8.72 -9.63
CA LEU A 104 -18.30 9.27 -9.17
C LEU A 104 -18.95 8.37 -8.11
N GLN A 105 -18.85 7.05 -8.22
CA GLN A 105 -19.34 6.10 -7.22
C GLN A 105 -18.60 6.23 -5.87
N HIS A 106 -17.30 6.56 -5.91
CA HIS A 106 -16.51 6.80 -4.71
C HIS A 106 -16.52 8.28 -4.26
N GLY A 107 -17.14 9.17 -5.06
CA GLY A 107 -17.38 10.57 -4.76
C GLY A 107 -18.74 10.77 -4.07
N GLY A 108 -18.80 11.61 -3.04
CA GLY A 108 -20.08 12.14 -2.59
C GLY A 108 -20.64 13.13 -3.62
N GLU A 109 -21.95 13.40 -3.59
CA GLU A 109 -22.64 14.34 -4.46
C GLU A 109 -21.79 15.60 -4.75
N GLY A 110 -21.40 15.77 -6.02
CA GLY A 110 -20.81 17.02 -6.52
C GLY A 110 -19.29 17.16 -6.51
N ALA A 111 -18.49 16.16 -6.08
CA ALA A 111 -17.04 16.22 -6.31
C ALA A 111 -16.36 14.83 -6.38
N PRO A 112 -15.55 14.56 -7.43
CA PRO A 112 -14.64 13.40 -7.44
C PRO A 112 -13.73 13.42 -6.20
N ARG A 113 -13.84 12.43 -5.33
CA ARG A 113 -12.94 12.23 -4.18
C ARG A 113 -11.78 11.31 -4.57
N SER A 114 -10.67 11.45 -3.85
CA SER A 114 -9.52 10.53 -3.96
C SER A 114 -9.99 9.08 -3.73
N LEU A 115 -9.57 8.13 -4.58
CA LEU A 115 -9.88 6.69 -4.49
C LEU A 115 -9.13 5.98 -3.33
N GLY A 116 -8.52 6.77 -2.46
CA GLY A 116 -7.73 6.30 -1.31
C GLY A 116 -7.00 7.47 -0.65
N GLN A 117 -6.45 7.22 0.53
CA GLN A 117 -5.65 8.15 1.30
C GLN A 117 -4.23 7.63 1.41
N VAL A 118 -3.26 8.54 1.32
CA VAL A 118 -1.88 8.18 1.64
C VAL A 118 -1.73 8.14 3.15
N LYS A 119 -1.28 7.01 3.67
CA LYS A 119 -1.03 6.78 5.08
C LYS A 119 0.42 6.34 5.27
N GLU A 120 1.11 6.91 6.23
CA GLU A 120 2.34 6.32 6.74
C GLU A 120 1.93 5.14 7.63
N ALA A 121 2.36 3.94 7.27
CA ALA A 121 1.88 2.73 7.92
C ALA A 121 2.98 1.68 8.01
N SER A 122 2.83 0.80 8.99
CA SER A 122 3.63 -0.42 9.09
C SER A 122 2.81 -1.61 8.64
N VAL A 123 3.39 -2.40 7.73
CA VAL A 123 2.76 -3.52 7.04
C VAL A 123 3.40 -4.82 7.53
N LEU A 124 2.57 -5.76 7.96
CA LEU A 124 2.94 -7.09 8.40
C LEU A 124 2.30 -8.14 7.48
N PHE A 125 3.13 -8.97 6.88
CA PHE A 125 2.73 -10.21 6.24
C PHE A 125 3.02 -11.37 7.21
N VAL A 126 2.06 -12.28 7.34
CA VAL A 126 2.20 -13.50 8.14
C VAL A 126 1.82 -14.70 7.27
N ASP A 127 2.64 -15.73 7.27
CA ASP A 127 2.47 -16.97 6.49
C ASP A 127 2.62 -18.19 7.40
N ILE A 128 1.90 -19.29 7.12
CA ILE A 128 2.05 -20.54 7.86
C ILE A 128 3.18 -21.35 7.21
N ALA A 129 4.24 -21.58 7.98
CA ALA A 129 5.39 -22.32 7.50
C ALA A 129 4.99 -23.75 7.11
N ASP A 130 5.31 -24.12 5.87
CA ASP A 130 5.15 -25.47 5.33
C ASP A 130 3.68 -25.96 5.31
N TYR A 131 2.74 -25.03 5.16
CA TYR A 131 1.29 -25.27 5.14
C TYR A 131 0.83 -26.35 4.15
N THR A 132 1.43 -26.45 2.97
CA THR A 132 1.09 -27.52 2.01
C THR A 132 1.30 -28.91 2.62
N ALA A 133 2.42 -29.13 3.31
CA ALA A 133 2.71 -30.40 3.96
C ALA A 133 1.77 -30.67 5.16
N PHE A 134 1.32 -29.62 5.83
CA PHE A 134 0.32 -29.69 6.90
C PHE A 134 -1.05 -30.12 6.36
N THR A 135 -1.51 -29.58 5.24
CA THR A 135 -2.85 -29.84 4.70
C THR A 135 -2.98 -31.14 3.93
N GLU A 136 -1.95 -31.60 3.22
CA GLU A 136 -1.98 -32.86 2.45
C GLU A 136 -2.29 -34.09 3.31
N LYS A 137 -1.96 -34.04 4.60
CA LYS A 137 -2.03 -35.18 5.52
C LYS A 137 -3.08 -35.02 6.62
N THR A 138 -3.88 -33.96 6.55
CA THR A 138 -4.87 -33.59 7.57
C THR A 138 -6.25 -33.53 6.93
N PRO A 139 -7.29 -34.14 7.53
CA PRO A 139 -8.65 -34.04 7.01
C PRO A 139 -9.09 -32.58 6.85
N ALA A 140 -9.81 -32.26 5.78
CA ALA A 140 -10.15 -30.87 5.44
C ALA A 140 -10.93 -30.13 6.55
N TYR A 141 -11.83 -30.82 7.25
CA TYR A 141 -12.56 -30.22 8.38
C TYR A 141 -11.64 -29.88 9.57
N ASP A 142 -10.63 -30.70 9.82
CA ASP A 142 -9.65 -30.45 10.87
C ASP A 142 -8.76 -29.25 10.49
N VAL A 143 -8.33 -29.17 9.22
CA VAL A 143 -7.62 -27.99 8.69
C VAL A 143 -8.45 -26.72 8.90
N VAL A 144 -9.73 -26.73 8.53
CA VAL A 144 -10.64 -25.58 8.72
C VAL A 144 -10.78 -25.23 10.20
N HIS A 145 -10.89 -26.22 11.09
CA HIS A 145 -10.97 -25.98 12.53
C HIS A 145 -9.69 -25.33 13.08
N VAL A 146 -8.52 -25.84 12.70
CA VAL A 146 -7.21 -25.30 13.09
C VAL A 146 -7.05 -23.87 12.59
N LEU A 147 -7.35 -23.61 11.32
CA LEU A 147 -7.24 -22.27 10.74
C LEU A 147 -8.16 -21.25 11.42
N ASN A 148 -9.42 -21.62 11.69
CA ASN A 148 -10.35 -20.72 12.38
C ASN A 148 -9.87 -20.38 13.80
N ARG A 149 -9.31 -21.35 14.54
CA ARG A 149 -8.72 -21.09 15.86
C ARG A 149 -7.50 -20.18 15.76
N TYR A 150 -6.60 -20.45 14.82
CA TYR A 150 -5.43 -19.64 14.57
C TYR A 150 -5.80 -18.19 14.20
N PHE A 151 -6.69 -17.99 13.23
CA PHE A 151 -7.10 -16.66 12.81
C PHE A 151 -7.87 -15.89 13.90
N TYR A 152 -8.60 -16.59 14.78
CA TYR A 152 -9.23 -15.96 15.95
C TYR A 152 -8.17 -15.42 16.93
N ILE A 153 -7.16 -16.23 17.25
CA ILE A 153 -6.05 -15.83 18.15
C ILE A 153 -5.25 -14.68 17.51
N ALA A 154 -4.85 -14.85 16.25
CA ALA A 154 -4.05 -13.87 15.52
C ALA A 154 -4.80 -12.54 15.37
N GLY A 155 -6.07 -12.57 14.94
CA GLY A 155 -6.90 -11.38 14.82
C GLY A 155 -7.09 -10.64 16.15
N SER A 156 -7.24 -11.37 17.25
CA SER A 156 -7.34 -10.77 18.59
C SER A 156 -6.05 -10.06 19.01
N ILE A 157 -4.89 -10.63 18.69
CA ILE A 157 -3.58 -10.02 18.96
C ILE A 157 -3.37 -8.78 18.08
N ILE A 158 -3.58 -8.89 16.78
CA ILE A 158 -3.46 -7.75 15.84
C ILE A 158 -4.32 -6.58 16.32
N LYS A 159 -5.59 -6.84 16.65
CA LYS A 159 -6.51 -5.82 17.17
C LYS A 159 -6.05 -5.20 18.50
N LYS A 160 -5.49 -6.01 19.41
CA LYS A 160 -5.00 -5.54 20.72
C LYS A 160 -3.89 -4.50 20.58
N TYR A 161 -3.06 -4.62 19.54
CA TYR A 161 -1.97 -3.70 19.25
C TYR A 161 -2.36 -2.69 18.16
N ASN A 162 -3.63 -2.29 18.05
CA ASN A 162 -4.12 -1.28 17.09
C ASN A 162 -3.80 -1.60 15.61
N GLY A 163 -3.61 -2.87 15.28
CA GLY A 163 -3.51 -3.33 13.91
C GLY A 163 -4.86 -3.73 13.33
N LYS A 164 -4.94 -3.74 12.01
CA LYS A 164 -6.10 -4.20 11.25
C LYS A 164 -5.68 -5.25 10.22
N ILE A 165 -6.32 -6.42 10.26
CA ILE A 165 -6.20 -7.40 9.17
C ILE A 165 -6.99 -6.87 7.98
N ILE A 166 -6.30 -6.67 6.86
CA ILE A 166 -6.87 -6.12 5.62
C ILE A 166 -7.30 -7.23 4.68
N ASP A 167 -6.52 -8.31 4.62
CA ASP A 167 -6.83 -9.43 3.75
C ASP A 167 -6.30 -10.76 4.31
N TYR A 168 -6.98 -11.84 3.96
CA TYR A 168 -6.53 -13.21 4.17
C TYR A 168 -6.16 -13.79 2.80
N TYR A 169 -4.91 -14.20 2.63
CA TYR A 169 -4.41 -14.72 1.35
C TYR A 169 -3.84 -16.11 1.56
N GLY A 170 -4.37 -17.11 0.86
CA GLY A 170 -3.96 -18.50 1.07
C GLY A 170 -4.10 -18.92 2.53
N ASP A 171 -2.97 -19.22 3.15
CA ASP A 171 -2.78 -19.61 4.55
C ASP A 171 -2.24 -18.50 5.45
N GLY A 172 -1.99 -17.32 4.87
CA GLY A 172 -1.48 -16.14 5.54
C GLY A 172 -2.50 -15.01 5.66
N PHE A 173 -2.05 -13.90 6.25
CA PHE A 173 -2.84 -12.67 6.30
C PHE A 173 -1.95 -11.42 6.24
N LEU A 174 -2.56 -10.34 5.76
CA LEU A 174 -1.98 -9.01 5.69
C LEU A 174 -2.57 -8.16 6.81
N ALA A 175 -1.72 -7.67 7.70
CA ALA A 175 -2.10 -6.70 8.73
C ALA A 175 -1.39 -5.35 8.52
N ILE A 176 -2.10 -4.27 8.83
CA ILE A 176 -1.60 -2.90 8.72
C ILE A 176 -1.84 -2.15 10.03
N PHE A 177 -0.86 -1.36 10.41
CA PHE A 177 -0.84 -0.51 11.60
C PHE A 177 -0.66 0.95 11.13
N GLY A 178 -1.35 1.91 11.78
CA GLY A 178 -1.23 3.34 11.48
C GLY A 178 -2.27 3.90 10.50
N LEU A 179 -3.32 3.14 10.16
CA LEU A 179 -4.40 3.65 9.29
C LEU A 179 -5.21 4.79 9.93
N ASP A 180 -5.22 4.83 11.26
CA ASP A 180 -5.79 5.86 12.13
C ASP A 180 -4.80 6.98 12.50
N ASP A 181 -3.67 7.06 11.78
CA ASP A 181 -2.58 8.03 12.02
C ASP A 181 -1.88 7.85 13.39
N ASP A 182 -1.88 6.62 13.93
CA ASP A 182 -1.16 6.26 15.15
C ASP A 182 0.37 6.41 14.95
N PRO A 183 1.05 7.35 15.65
CA PRO A 183 2.49 7.55 15.50
C PRO A 183 3.33 6.38 16.02
N ASN A 184 2.74 5.46 16.81
CA ASN A 184 3.42 4.27 17.33
C ASN A 184 3.15 3.02 16.48
N HIS A 185 2.63 3.16 15.26
CA HIS A 185 2.26 2.04 14.38
C HIS A 185 3.39 1.00 14.21
N ALA A 186 4.64 1.42 14.11
CA ALA A 186 5.78 0.53 13.98
C ALA A 186 6.03 -0.26 15.27
N GLY A 187 5.90 0.40 16.41
CA GLY A 187 6.10 -0.24 17.70
C GLY A 187 5.02 -1.27 18.04
N ASN A 188 3.79 -0.91 17.71
CA ASN A 188 2.63 -1.76 17.78
C ASN A 188 2.76 -3.01 16.88
N LEU A 189 3.25 -2.85 15.65
CA LEU A 189 3.52 -3.98 14.75
C LEU A 189 4.51 -4.97 15.36
N ILE A 190 5.65 -4.48 15.87
CA ILE A 190 6.70 -5.35 16.41
C ILE A 190 6.21 -6.09 17.65
N SER A 191 5.49 -5.38 18.53
CA SER A 191 4.88 -5.98 19.72
C SER A 191 3.85 -7.05 19.36
N ALA A 192 3.02 -6.79 18.34
CA ALA A 192 2.10 -7.78 17.79
C ALA A 192 2.83 -8.99 17.20
N GLY A 193 3.92 -8.77 16.46
CA GLY A 193 4.71 -9.83 15.84
C GLY A 193 5.29 -10.81 16.86
N PHE A 194 5.88 -10.31 17.96
CA PHE A 194 6.34 -11.17 19.05
C PHE A 194 5.19 -11.85 19.79
N ALA A 195 4.10 -11.13 20.07
CA ALA A 195 2.92 -11.72 20.72
C ALA A 195 2.30 -12.84 19.86
N LEU A 196 2.33 -12.71 18.53
CA LEU A 196 1.90 -13.74 17.59
C LEU A 196 2.81 -14.97 17.66
N GLN A 197 4.13 -14.79 17.67
CA GLN A 197 5.07 -15.91 17.82
C GLN A 197 4.85 -16.66 19.14
N ASP A 198 4.75 -15.95 20.25
CA ASP A 198 4.50 -16.56 21.58
C ASP A 198 3.17 -17.30 21.64
N ALA A 199 2.13 -16.75 21.01
CA ALA A 199 0.81 -17.38 20.96
C ALA A 199 0.79 -18.61 20.05
N VAL A 200 1.51 -18.55 18.92
CA VAL A 200 1.65 -19.68 18.00
C VAL A 200 2.48 -20.79 18.61
N ASP A 201 3.57 -20.50 19.34
CA ASP A 201 4.37 -21.53 20.00
C ASP A 201 3.53 -22.31 21.05
N LYS A 202 2.56 -21.65 21.71
CA LYS A 202 1.59 -22.32 22.59
C LYS A 202 0.54 -23.10 21.80
N PHE A 203 0.03 -22.52 20.72
CA PHE A 203 -0.96 -23.16 19.85
C PHE A 203 -0.39 -24.41 19.16
N ASP A 204 0.88 -24.38 18.77
CA ASP A 204 1.62 -25.51 18.21
C ASP A 204 1.56 -26.72 19.12
N HIS A 205 1.78 -26.51 20.42
CA HIS A 205 1.67 -27.58 21.42
C HIS A 205 0.27 -28.22 21.43
N ASP A 206 -0.79 -27.41 21.49
CA ASP A 206 -2.18 -27.88 21.49
C ASP A 206 -2.55 -28.63 20.19
N ILE A 207 -2.03 -28.18 19.06
CA ILE A 207 -2.33 -28.75 17.74
C ILE A 207 -1.50 -30.01 17.49
N HIS A 208 -0.26 -30.06 17.98
CA HIS A 208 0.57 -31.24 17.84
C HIS A 208 -0.09 -32.46 18.51
N GLU A 209 -0.76 -32.29 19.65
CA GLU A 209 -1.56 -33.36 20.27
C GLU A 209 -2.78 -33.77 19.43
N LEU A 210 -3.39 -32.83 18.70
CA LEU A 210 -4.60 -33.06 17.91
C LEU A 210 -4.32 -33.73 16.55
N VAL A 211 -3.26 -33.30 15.85
CA VAL A 211 -2.98 -33.71 14.46
C VAL A 211 -1.55 -34.22 14.22
N ASN A 212 -0.71 -34.31 15.26
CA ASN A 212 0.67 -34.82 15.21
C ASN A 212 1.55 -34.09 14.17
N ARG A 213 1.47 -32.75 14.17
CA ARG A 213 2.21 -31.86 13.27
C ARG A 213 2.59 -30.57 13.97
N ASP A 214 3.73 -30.02 13.55
CA ASP A 214 4.16 -28.68 13.93
C ASP A 214 3.37 -27.61 13.17
N PHE A 215 3.09 -26.51 13.84
CA PHE A 215 2.44 -25.31 13.34
C PHE A 215 3.34 -24.10 13.65
N LYS A 216 3.96 -23.54 12.61
CA LYS A 216 4.89 -22.41 12.73
C LYS A 216 4.47 -21.30 11.79
N ILE A 217 4.81 -20.07 12.12
CA ILE A 217 4.54 -18.91 11.28
C ILE A 217 5.82 -18.16 10.92
N ARG A 218 5.81 -17.51 9.76
CA ARG A 218 6.85 -16.59 9.29
C ARG A 218 6.24 -15.20 9.15
N LEU A 219 6.99 -14.20 9.61
CA LEU A 219 6.57 -12.81 9.63
C LEU A 219 7.55 -11.98 8.79
N GLY A 220 7.01 -11.10 7.95
CA GLY A 220 7.78 -10.10 7.24
C GLY A 220 7.16 -8.73 7.37
N ALA A 221 7.96 -7.73 7.73
CA ALA A 221 7.43 -6.39 7.95
C ALA A 221 8.28 -5.26 7.38
N HIS A 222 7.57 -4.20 6.99
CA HIS A 222 8.15 -2.97 6.47
C HIS A 222 7.27 -1.78 6.84
N THR A 223 7.84 -0.57 6.82
CA THR A 223 7.12 0.68 7.09
C THR A 223 7.35 1.68 5.96
N GLY A 224 6.32 2.43 5.63
CA GLY A 224 6.37 3.44 4.58
C GLY A 224 4.97 3.89 4.16
N ASN A 225 4.90 4.65 3.08
CA ASN A 225 3.64 5.17 2.58
C ASN A 225 2.84 4.10 1.83
N VAL A 226 1.58 3.94 2.22
CA VAL A 226 0.60 3.11 1.53
C VAL A 226 -0.57 3.96 1.05
N ILE A 227 -1.20 3.53 -0.05
CA ILE A 227 -2.50 4.07 -0.46
C ILE A 227 -3.56 3.15 0.13
N TRP A 228 -4.29 3.64 1.14
CA TRP A 228 -5.39 2.91 1.77
C TRP A 228 -6.73 3.43 1.25
N GLY A 229 -7.58 2.53 0.79
CA GLY A 229 -8.89 2.88 0.25
C GLY A 229 -9.77 1.64 0.09
N THR A 230 -10.88 1.80 -0.62
CA THR A 230 -11.78 0.68 -0.93
C THR A 230 -11.63 0.30 -2.40
N ILE A 231 -11.59 -1.00 -2.68
CA ILE A 231 -11.51 -1.56 -4.03
C ILE A 231 -12.66 -2.54 -4.20
N GLY A 232 -13.32 -2.49 -5.35
CA GLY A 232 -14.37 -3.43 -5.73
C GLY A 232 -15.47 -2.72 -6.48
N ILE A 233 -16.51 -3.48 -6.78
CA ILE A 233 -17.75 -2.93 -7.33
C ILE A 233 -18.76 -2.74 -6.21
N THR A 234 -19.77 -1.91 -6.47
CA THR A 234 -20.82 -1.61 -5.51
C THR A 234 -21.44 -2.87 -4.87
N GLY A 235 -21.43 -2.93 -3.55
CA GLY A 235 -21.93 -4.06 -2.76
C GLY A 235 -20.94 -5.21 -2.56
N MET A 236 -19.75 -5.13 -3.16
CA MET A 236 -18.64 -6.09 -2.98
C MET A 236 -17.30 -5.37 -2.80
N GLU A 237 -17.32 -4.18 -2.19
CA GLU A 237 -16.12 -3.42 -1.91
C GLU A 237 -15.38 -3.97 -0.69
N LYS A 238 -14.05 -3.97 -0.75
CA LYS A 238 -13.17 -4.31 0.37
C LYS A 238 -12.16 -3.20 0.60
N GLU A 239 -11.83 -2.95 1.85
CA GLU A 239 -10.67 -2.13 2.17
C GLU A 239 -9.40 -2.81 1.67
N ALA A 240 -8.49 -2.01 1.14
CA ALA A 240 -7.23 -2.47 0.60
C ALA A 240 -6.16 -1.42 0.85
N ALA A 241 -4.92 -1.90 0.98
CA ALA A 241 -3.75 -1.04 0.90
C ALA A 241 -2.91 -1.46 -0.30
N ILE A 242 -2.56 -0.49 -1.13
CA ILE A 242 -1.71 -0.68 -2.30
C ILE A 242 -0.45 0.16 -2.12
N GLY A 243 0.68 -0.40 -2.52
CA GLY A 243 1.91 0.37 -2.65
C GLY A 243 3.14 -0.53 -2.72
N ASP A 244 4.25 0.09 -3.09
CA ASP A 244 5.56 -0.55 -3.03
C ASP A 244 5.89 -1.02 -1.60
N THR A 245 5.46 -0.28 -0.56
CA THR A 245 5.61 -0.68 0.84
C THR A 245 4.94 -2.04 1.14
N VAL A 246 3.71 -2.27 0.64
CA VAL A 246 2.98 -3.54 0.81
C VAL A 246 3.70 -4.67 0.08
N ASN A 247 4.08 -4.43 -1.18
CA ASN A 247 4.80 -5.42 -1.99
C ASN A 247 6.16 -5.79 -1.41
N PHE A 248 6.89 -4.83 -0.84
CA PHE A 248 8.19 -5.07 -0.24
C PHE A 248 8.07 -5.85 1.08
N ALA A 249 7.08 -5.54 1.93
CA ALA A 249 6.80 -6.32 3.13
C ALA A 249 6.53 -7.80 2.81
N SER A 250 5.74 -8.09 1.76
CA SER A 250 5.47 -9.45 1.30
C SER A 250 6.76 -10.19 0.88
N ARG A 251 7.68 -9.52 0.21
CA ARG A 251 8.96 -10.14 -0.20
C ARG A 251 9.89 -10.40 0.97
N ILE A 252 9.88 -9.52 1.97
CA ILE A 252 10.61 -9.73 3.22
C ILE A 252 10.07 -10.98 3.94
N GLU A 253 8.75 -11.16 3.97
CA GLU A 253 8.13 -12.37 4.52
C GLU A 253 8.64 -13.61 3.78
N GLN A 254 8.52 -13.64 2.45
CA GLN A 254 8.92 -14.80 1.63
C GLN A 254 10.40 -15.16 1.79
N ALA A 255 11.26 -14.17 2.04
CA ALA A 255 12.69 -14.39 2.26
C ALA A 255 13.00 -15.20 3.53
N ASN A 256 12.08 -15.25 4.51
CA ASN A 256 12.27 -16.02 5.75
C ASN A 256 12.61 -17.48 5.45
N LYS A 257 11.97 -18.09 4.44
CA LYS A 257 12.17 -19.49 4.08
C LYS A 257 13.61 -19.78 3.63
N GLY A 258 14.16 -18.93 2.76
CA GLY A 258 15.53 -19.08 2.25
C GLY A 258 16.60 -18.76 3.30
N LEU A 259 16.28 -17.87 4.24
CA LEU A 259 17.19 -17.43 5.31
C LEU A 259 17.06 -18.22 6.62
N ASN A 260 16.10 -19.15 6.69
CA ASN A 260 15.76 -19.92 7.88
C ASN A 260 15.48 -19.04 9.11
N THR A 261 14.65 -18.01 8.92
CA THR A 261 14.26 -17.05 9.96
C THR A 261 12.75 -17.10 10.19
N LYS A 262 12.28 -16.57 11.33
CA LYS A 262 10.85 -16.52 11.67
C LYS A 262 10.25 -15.12 11.55
N PHE A 263 11.05 -14.06 11.74
CA PHE A 263 10.58 -12.68 11.68
C PHE A 263 11.66 -11.79 11.08
N LEU A 264 11.44 -11.35 9.84
CA LEU A 264 12.29 -10.41 9.14
C LEU A 264 11.64 -9.04 9.06
N ILE A 265 12.48 -8.01 9.20
CA ILE A 265 12.07 -6.62 9.03
C ILE A 265 13.01 -5.88 8.09
N SER A 266 12.47 -4.88 7.38
CA SER A 266 13.29 -3.95 6.60
C SER A 266 14.21 -3.08 7.46
N GLU A 267 15.27 -2.54 6.87
CA GLU A 267 16.11 -1.53 7.53
C GLU A 267 15.33 -0.27 7.94
N ALA A 268 14.37 0.18 7.13
CA ALA A 268 13.55 1.36 7.44
C ALA A 268 12.78 1.19 8.74
N LEU A 269 12.22 -0.01 8.95
CA LEU A 269 11.51 -0.37 10.16
C LEU A 269 12.50 -0.51 11.33
N TYR A 270 13.60 -1.25 11.16
CA TYR A 270 14.63 -1.44 12.20
C TYR A 270 15.18 -0.12 12.79
N LYS A 271 15.44 0.88 11.94
CA LYS A 271 15.93 2.20 12.35
C LYS A 271 14.98 2.95 13.30
N GLN A 272 13.70 2.59 13.35
CA GLN A 272 12.72 3.21 14.24
C GLN A 272 12.73 2.63 15.67
N PHE A 273 13.36 1.46 15.92
CA PHE A 273 13.31 0.79 17.24
C PHE A 273 14.53 -0.09 17.61
N ASP A 274 15.69 0.11 16.97
CA ASP A 274 16.96 -0.61 17.20
C ASP A 274 17.26 -0.91 18.69
N LYS A 275 16.87 -0.03 19.62
CA LYS A 275 17.16 -0.17 21.06
C LYS A 275 16.24 -1.13 21.84
N TRP A 276 15.23 -1.74 21.22
CA TRP A 276 14.19 -2.50 21.93
C TRP A 276 14.15 -3.99 21.62
N CYS A 277 14.94 -4.47 20.65
CA CYS A 277 14.97 -5.88 20.27
C CYS A 277 16.41 -6.35 20.06
N THR A 278 16.68 -7.63 20.29
CA THR A 278 17.90 -8.27 19.76
C THR A 278 17.65 -8.79 18.36
N ILE A 279 18.68 -8.73 17.53
CA ILE A 279 18.68 -9.34 16.21
C ILE A 279 19.44 -10.67 16.26
N SER A 280 18.92 -11.69 15.59
CA SER A 280 19.61 -12.97 15.38
C SER A 280 20.51 -12.93 14.14
N GLY A 281 20.27 -12.00 13.22
CA GLY A 281 21.06 -11.87 12.00
C GLY A 281 20.75 -10.62 11.20
N THR A 282 21.69 -10.29 10.30
CA THR A 282 21.54 -9.26 9.27
C THR A 282 21.75 -9.92 7.92
N TYR A 283 20.87 -9.65 6.97
CA TYR A 283 20.90 -10.23 5.64
C TYR A 283 20.68 -9.16 4.57
N GLU A 284 20.98 -9.51 3.32
CA GLU A 284 20.63 -8.74 2.15
C GLU A 284 19.76 -9.59 1.23
N ILE A 285 18.66 -9.02 0.73
CA ILE A 285 17.74 -9.69 -0.17
C ILE A 285 17.56 -8.90 -1.46
N GLU A 286 17.40 -9.61 -2.58
CA GLU A 286 16.87 -9.02 -3.80
C GLU A 286 15.34 -9.07 -3.75
N ALA A 287 14.71 -7.92 -3.97
CA ALA A 287 13.26 -7.82 -4.01
C ALA A 287 12.81 -7.65 -5.47
N LYS A 288 12.29 -8.71 -6.11
CA LYS A 288 11.89 -8.74 -7.54
C LYS A 288 11.09 -7.51 -8.02
N GLY A 289 11.70 -6.54 -8.69
CA GLY A 289 11.04 -5.30 -9.13
C GLY A 289 11.38 -4.08 -8.27
N LYS A 290 12.34 -4.20 -7.37
CA LYS A 290 13.15 -3.11 -6.83
C LYS A 290 14.59 -3.32 -7.28
N GLU A 291 15.30 -2.22 -7.55
CA GLU A 291 16.70 -2.26 -7.93
C GLU A 291 17.59 -2.41 -6.70
N GLY A 292 18.59 -3.29 -6.78
CA GLY A 292 19.64 -3.45 -5.77
C GLY A 292 19.32 -4.43 -4.65
N MET A 293 20.31 -4.59 -3.77
CA MET A 293 20.22 -5.39 -2.56
C MET A 293 19.62 -4.55 -1.43
N HIS A 294 18.71 -5.14 -0.67
CA HIS A 294 18.08 -4.49 0.47
C HIS A 294 18.42 -5.19 1.77
N ARG A 295 18.91 -4.41 2.74
CA ARG A 295 19.25 -4.92 4.06
C ARG A 295 17.99 -5.22 4.88
N VAL A 296 17.97 -6.40 5.49
CA VAL A 296 16.91 -6.88 6.37
C VAL A 296 17.49 -7.47 7.65
N TYR A 297 16.70 -7.47 8.71
CA TYR A 297 17.12 -7.87 10.05
C TYR A 297 16.20 -8.98 10.55
N ALA A 298 16.78 -10.07 11.03
CA ALA A 298 16.03 -11.10 11.71
C ALA A 298 15.91 -10.76 13.18
N LEU A 299 14.68 -10.66 13.67
CA LEU A 299 14.41 -10.40 15.08
C LEU A 299 14.50 -11.70 15.88
N ASP A 300 15.05 -11.60 17.08
CA ASP A 300 15.24 -12.73 18.00
C ASP A 300 14.28 -12.62 19.19
N ARG A 301 14.40 -11.54 19.98
CA ARG A 301 13.51 -11.29 21.13
C ARG A 301 13.39 -9.81 21.42
N MET A 302 12.30 -9.46 22.09
CA MET A 302 12.08 -8.12 22.63
C MET A 302 12.83 -7.97 23.97
N LEU A 303 13.58 -6.87 24.14
CA LEU A 303 14.38 -6.59 25.35
C LEU A 303 13.56 -5.93 26.46
N ALA A 304 12.53 -5.16 26.09
CA ALA A 304 11.58 -4.54 27.01
C ALA A 304 10.24 -4.33 26.30
N PRO A 305 9.09 -4.44 26.98
CA PRO A 305 7.81 -4.04 26.41
C PRO A 305 7.89 -2.57 25.99
N MET A 306 7.46 -2.27 24.77
CA MET A 306 7.51 -0.90 24.26
C MET A 306 6.73 0.05 25.17
N PRO A 307 7.21 1.30 25.34
CA PRO A 307 6.40 2.31 25.99
C PRO A 307 5.12 2.49 25.19
N THR A 308 3.99 2.22 25.85
CA THR A 308 2.69 2.67 25.35
C THR A 308 2.70 4.19 25.38
N ALA A 309 2.44 4.82 24.23
CA ALA A 309 2.30 6.27 24.11
C ALA A 309 1.20 6.81 25.05
#